data_AF-A0A1I4MI02-F1
#
_entry.id   AF-A0A1I4MI02-F1
#
_cell.length_a   1.000
_cell.length_b   1.000
_cell.length_c   1.000
_cell.angle_alpha   90.00
_cell.angle_beta   90.00
_cell.angle_gamma   90.00
#
_symmetry.space_group_name_H-M   'P 1'
#
loop_
_entity.id
_entity.type
_entity.pdbx_description
1 polymer ?
#
loop_
_entity_poly.entity_id
_entity_poly.type
_entity_poly.pdbx_seq_one_letter_code
_entity_poly.pdbx_strand_id
1 'polypeptide(L)' 'MTFEEALASCRRCQAMWFLPYDDAGMRYDRAWAHVCDLHANGLISDATTDSLQRTLSDELEEAGHAGGASETVPA' A
#
# COMPACT_ATOMS: atom_id res chain seq x y z
N MET A 1 16.49 9.36 3.93
CA MET A 1 15.25 8.88 4.57
C MET A 1 15.42 7.41 4.92
N THR A 2 14.90 6.95 6.05
CA THR A 2 14.93 5.52 6.44
C THR A 2 13.74 4.75 5.86
N PHE A 3 13.79 3.41 5.88
CA PHE A 3 12.68 2.56 5.45
C PHE A 3 11.40 2.82 6.26
N GLU A 4 11.51 2.90 7.59
CA GLU A 4 10.37 3.13 8.49
C GLU A 4 9.68 4.47 8.23
N GLU A 5 10.47 5.53 8.00
CA GLU A 5 9.94 6.86 7.66
C GLU A 5 9.21 6.84 6.31
N ALA A 6 9.78 6.16 5.31
CA ALA A 6 9.18 6.03 3.98
C ALA A 6 7.87 5.25 4.05
N LEU A 7 7.85 4.12 4.77
CA LEU A 7 6.64 3.30 4.97
C LEU A 7 5.55 4.08 5.70
N ALA A 8 5.88 4.78 6.78
CA ALA A 8 4.94 5.64 7.50
C ALA A 8 4.39 6.76 6.61
N SER A 9 5.20 7.30 5.70
CA SER A 9 4.73 8.27 4.70
C SER A 9 3.75 7.63 3.71
N CYS A 10 4.05 6.42 3.21
CA CYS A 10 3.18 5.70 2.27
C CYS A 10 1.82 5.37 2.89
N ARG A 11 1.80 4.90 4.15
CA ARG A 11 0.56 4.62 4.89
C ARG A 11 -0.30 5.86 5.13
N ARG A 12 0.34 7.03 5.33
CA ARG A 12 -0.39 8.31 5.39
C ARG A 12 -1.02 8.65 4.03
N CYS A 13 -0.33 8.38 2.91
CA CYS A 13 -0.90 8.56 1.59
C CYS A 13 -2.10 7.63 1.37
N GLN A 14 -2.02 6.34 1.75
CA GLN A 14 -3.16 5.41 1.70
C GLN A 14 -4.40 5.97 2.43
N ALA A 15 -4.21 6.64 3.57
CA ALA A 15 -5.30 7.20 4.37
C ALA A 15 -5.79 8.59 3.91
N MET A 16 -5.06 9.28 3.01
CA MET A 16 -5.46 10.59 2.51
C MET A 16 -6.56 10.47 1.46
N TRP A 17 -7.65 11.22 1.64
CA TRP A 17 -8.86 11.19 0.82
C TRP A 17 -9.68 9.89 0.97
N PHE A 18 -10.66 9.97 1.87
CA PHE A 18 -11.74 8.98 1.95
C PHE A 18 -12.67 9.19 0.74
N LEU A 19 -12.32 8.55 -0.38
CA LEU A 19 -13.18 8.54 -1.56
C LEU A 19 -14.33 7.55 -1.33
N PRO A 20 -15.53 7.80 -1.89
CA PRO A 20 -16.68 6.90 -1.76
C PRO A 20 -16.45 5.48 -2.33
N TYR A 21 -15.33 5.24 -3.00
CA TYR A 21 -14.91 3.96 -3.59
C TYR A 21 -13.47 3.58 -3.20
N ASP A 22 -13.00 3.96 -2.02
CA ASP A 22 -11.61 3.71 -1.56
C ASP A 22 -11.37 2.22 -1.21
N ASP A 23 -11.17 1.41 -2.24
CA ASP A 23 -10.81 0.00 -2.10
C ASP A 23 -9.29 -0.20 -1.87
N ALA A 24 -8.91 -1.42 -1.49
CA ALA A 24 -7.52 -1.75 -1.16
C ALA A 24 -6.56 -1.51 -2.34
N GLY A 25 -7.00 -1.77 -3.57
CA GLY A 25 -6.21 -1.53 -4.78
C GLY A 25 -5.94 -0.05 -5.01
N MET A 26 -6.95 0.81 -4.87
CA MET A 26 -6.74 2.26 -4.98
C MET A 26 -5.79 2.81 -3.91
N ARG A 27 -5.86 2.28 -2.68
CA ARG A 27 -4.91 2.62 -1.60
C ARG A 27 -3.49 2.20 -1.95
N TYR A 28 -3.32 0.99 -2.50
CA TYR A 28 -2.03 0.51 -3.00
C TYR A 28 -1.47 1.42 -4.10
N ASP A 29 -2.27 1.72 -5.13
CA ASP A 29 -1.82 2.55 -6.27
C ASP A 29 -1.34 3.94 -5.80
N ARG A 30 -2.04 4.54 -4.83
CA ARG A 30 -1.65 5.83 -4.25
C ARG A 30 -0.37 5.74 -3.43
N ALA A 31 -0.21 4.68 -2.64
CA ALA A 31 1.03 4.42 -1.91
C ALA A 31 2.20 4.22 -2.87
N TRP A 32 1.98 3.45 -3.94
CA TRP A 32 2.99 3.15 -4.93
C TRP A 32 3.42 4.39 -5.74
N ALA A 33 2.46 5.23 -6.15
CA ALA A 33 2.76 6.51 -6.77
C ALA A 33 3.67 7.37 -5.88
N HIS A 34 3.40 7.41 -4.57
CA HIS A 34 4.25 8.12 -3.60
C HIS A 34 5.65 7.51 -3.48
N VAL A 35 5.79 6.17 -3.52
CA VAL A 35 7.10 5.50 -3.55
C VAL A 35 7.88 5.90 -4.79
N CYS A 36 7.25 5.88 -5.97
CA CYS A 36 7.88 6.30 -7.22
C CYS A 36 8.36 7.75 -7.16
N ASP A 37 7.56 8.66 -6.58
CA ASP A 37 7.95 10.05 -6.39
C ASP A 37 9.16 10.18 -5.45
N LEU A 38 9.17 9.47 -4.32
CA LEU A 38 10.32 9.46 -3.40
C LEU A 38 11.59 8.96 -4.11
N HIS A 39 11.47 7.92 -4.93
CA HIS A 39 12.59 7.36 -5.68
C HIS A 39 13.09 8.31 -6.77
N ALA A 40 12.18 8.90 -7.56
CA ALA A 40 12.51 9.86 -8.61
C ALA A 40 13.20 11.12 -8.06
N ASN A 41 12.89 11.52 -6.83
CA ASN A 41 13.54 12.62 -6.13
C ASN A 41 14.83 12.21 -5.38
N GLY A 42 15.25 10.94 -5.47
CA GLY A 42 16.46 10.42 -4.82
C GLY A 42 16.38 10.36 -3.29
N LEU A 43 15.17 10.36 -2.73
CA LEU A 43 14.95 10.33 -1.27
C LEU A 43 15.10 8.92 -0.67
N ILE A 44 14.91 7.90 -1.50
CA ILE A 44 15.06 6.47 -1.20
C ILE A 44 15.87 5.78 -2.30
N SER A 45 16.51 4.65 -1.99
CA SER A 45 17.27 3.84 -2.97
C SER A 45 16.38 2.81 -3.69
N ASP A 46 16.90 2.19 -4.74
CA ASP A 46 16.25 1.05 -5.41
C ASP A 46 15.94 -0.07 -4.41
N ALA A 47 16.89 -0.43 -3.54
CA ALA A 47 16.70 -1.47 -2.53
C ALA A 47 15.54 -1.14 -1.56
N THR A 48 15.41 0.13 -1.15
CA THR A 48 14.30 0.58 -0.32
C THR A 48 12.98 0.56 -1.09
N THR A 49 13.01 0.89 -2.39
CA THR A 49 11.85 0.83 -3.28
C THR A 49 11.32 -0.60 -3.42
N ASP A 50 12.21 -1.57 -3.66
CA ASP A 50 11.86 -3.00 -3.74
C ASP A 50 11.25 -3.51 -2.42
N SER A 51 11.85 -3.14 -1.28
CA SER A 51 11.30 -3.49 0.04
C SER A 51 9.92 -2.89 0.27
N LEU A 52 9.70 -1.62 -0.07
CA LEU A 52 8.40 -0.96 0.06
C LEU A 52 7.35 -1.59 -0.86
N GLN A 53 7.72 -1.92 -2.10
CA GLN A 53 6.82 -2.60 -3.04
C GLN A 53 6.30 -3.91 -2.45
N ARG A 54 7.20 -4.75 -1.94
CA ARG A 54 6.83 -6.02 -1.30
C ARG A 54 5.89 -5.82 -0.13
N THR A 55 6.25 -4.94 0.81
CA THR A 55 5.42 -4.68 1.99
C THR A 55 4.03 -4.18 1.63
N LEU A 56 3.92 -3.25 0.68
CA LEU A 56 2.62 -2.71 0.26
C LEU A 56 1.78 -3.75 -0.49
N SER A 57 2.41 -4.65 -1.26
CA SER A 57 1.72 -5.74 -1.94
C SER A 57 1.20 -6.77 -0.94
N ASP A 58 2.00 -7.14 0.06
CA ASP A 58 1.57 -8.05 1.13
C ASP A 58 0.34 -7.45 1.87
N GLU A 59 0.37 -6.15 2.20
CA GLU A 59 -0.76 -5.44 2.81
C GLU A 59 -2.02 -5.45 1.93
N LEU A 60 -1.86 -5.33 0.60
CA LEU A 60 -2.97 -5.41 -0.37
C LEU A 60 -3.57 -6.81 -0.39
N GLU A 61 -2.75 -7.86 -0.41
CA GLU A 61 -3.20 -9.26 -0.39
C GLU A 61 -3.94 -9.58 0.92
N GLU A 62 -3.43 -9.15 2.07
CA GLU A 62 -4.12 -9.31 3.36
C GLU A 62 -5.48 -8.61 3.39
N ALA A 63 -5.55 -7.37 2.86
CA ALA A 63 -6.80 -6.62 2.76
C ALA A 63 -7.81 -7.28 1.81
N GLY A 64 -7.33 -7.89 0.71
CA GLY A 64 -8.15 -8.66 -0.22
C GLY A 64 -8.64 -9.99 0.36
N HIS A 65 -7.83 -10.65 1.19
CA HIS A 65 -8.19 -11.91 1.85
C HIS A 65 -9.22 -11.71 2.97
N ALA A 66 -9.12 -10.61 3.72
CA ALA A 66 -10.09 -10.26 4.77
C ALA A 66 -11.51 -9.97 4.23
N GLY A 67 -11.64 -9.56 2.96
CA GLY A 67 -12.93 -9.37 2.28
C GLY A 67 -13.52 -10.64 1.66
N GLY A 68 -12.78 -11.75 1.67
CA GLY A 68 -13.09 -13.00 0.97
C GLY A 68 -13.67 -14.13 1.83
N ALA A 69 -14.19 -13.85 3.03
CA ALA A 69 -14.96 -14.82 3.79
C ALA A 69 -16.37 -14.99 3.16
N SER A 70 -16.42 -15.64 2.00
CA SER A 70 -17.65 -16.20 1.44
C SER A 70 -18.24 -17.20 2.42
N GLU A 71 -19.30 -16.76 3.09
CA GLU A 71 -20.53 -17.51 3.35
C GLU A 71 -20.41 -19.04 3.18
N THR A 72 -20.05 -19.73 4.25
CA THR A 72 -20.43 -21.14 4.39
C THR A 72 -21.89 -21.18 4.83
N VAL A 73 -22.80 -21.26 3.85
CA VAL A 73 -24.20 -21.64 4.08
C VAL A 73 -24.25 -23.17 4.20
N PRO A 74 -24.49 -23.77 5.38
CA PRO A 74 -24.90 -25.17 5.44
C PRO A 74 -26.36 -25.31 4.97
N ALA A 75 -26.58 -26.38 4.20
CA ALA A 75 -27.83 -26.78 3.57
C ALA A 75 -28.97 -27.11 4.55
#